data_AF-A0A2E3PZ18-F1
#
_entry.id   AF-A0A2E3PZ18-F1
#
_cell.length_a   1.000
_cell.length_b   1.000
_cell.length_c   1.000
_cell.angle_alpha   90.00
_cell.angle_beta   90.00
_cell.angle_gamma   90.00
#
_symmetry.space_group_name_H-M   'P 1'
#
loop_
_entity.id
_entity.type
_entity.pdbx_description
1 polymer ?
#
loop_
_entity_poly.entity_id
_entity_poly.type
_entity_poly.pdbx_seq_one_letter_code
_entity_poly.pdbx_strand_id
1 'polypeptide(L)'
;MEDSFQPEPSSAGESDPSRGTYPPEAFEFVREGLEYTVHAIHGPPSDLSDGEDRHVNGRQLSLGLRDHAIRRFGLMTHSVLSYWNIHRSDDFGRIVYAMIEQNLLSRTDRDRQEDFCGVFDFEEAFSGPVVEEALTRLREESSGRG
;
A
#
# COMPACT_ATOMS: atom_id res chain seq x y z
N MET A 1 -27.86 38.85 37.21
CA MET A 1 -28.90 37.84 37.52
C MET A 1 -29.65 37.63 36.23
N GLU A 2 -29.94 36.37 35.91
CA GLU A 2 -30.40 35.87 34.60
C GLU A 2 -29.26 35.76 33.58
N ASP A 3 -29.13 34.70 32.78
CA ASP A 3 -29.69 33.35 32.74
C ASP A 3 -28.93 32.64 31.59
N SER A 4 -29.08 31.32 31.48
CA SER A 4 -28.75 30.50 30.30
C SER A 4 -27.36 29.89 30.25
N PHE A 5 -27.28 28.78 30.99
CA PHE A 5 -26.68 27.53 30.57
C PHE A 5 -27.04 27.21 29.11
N GLN A 6 -26.03 27.10 28.23
CA GLN A 6 -26.07 26.26 27.04
C GLN A 6 -24.67 25.67 26.76
N PRO A 7 -24.39 24.45 27.21
CA PRO A 7 -23.44 23.58 26.53
C PRO A 7 -24.13 22.83 25.38
N GLU A 8 -23.34 22.54 24.34
CA GLU A 8 -23.59 21.70 23.15
C GLU A 8 -24.28 22.36 21.93
N PRO A 9 -23.64 22.24 20.75
CA PRO A 9 -23.92 21.08 19.92
C PRO A 9 -22.73 20.12 19.93
N SER A 10 -22.91 18.93 20.52
CA SER A 10 -23.10 17.68 19.76
C SER A 10 -23.26 17.90 18.25
N SER A 11 -22.16 18.21 17.58
CA SER A 11 -22.00 17.81 16.17
C SER A 11 -21.35 16.44 16.20
N ALA A 12 -22.21 15.43 16.03
CA ALA A 12 -21.82 14.10 15.64
C ALA A 12 -20.79 14.16 14.50
N GLY A 13 -19.86 13.20 14.53
CA GLY A 13 -18.69 13.16 13.68
C GLY A 13 -19.03 13.24 12.20
N GLU A 14 -18.57 14.33 11.59
CA GLU A 14 -17.92 14.21 10.30
C GLU A 14 -16.43 14.26 10.59
N SER A 15 -15.90 13.10 10.97
CA SER A 15 -14.49 12.81 10.74
C SER A 15 -14.30 12.88 9.23
N ASP A 16 -13.96 14.06 8.72
CA ASP A 16 -13.40 14.21 7.40
C ASP A 16 -12.25 13.18 7.30
N PRO A 17 -12.43 12.07 6.54
CA PRO A 17 -11.42 11.03 6.52
C PRO A 17 -10.21 11.44 5.69
N SER A 18 -10.10 12.72 5.27
CA SER A 18 -9.05 13.23 4.40
C SER A 18 -7.95 14.01 5.15
N ARG A 19 -8.15 14.32 6.44
CA ARG A 19 -7.13 14.90 7.33
C ARG A 19 -6.61 13.90 8.36
N GLY A 20 -5.76 12.96 7.93
CA GLY A 20 -5.00 12.06 8.83
C GLY A 20 -5.25 10.56 8.67
N THR A 21 -5.57 10.11 7.45
CA THR A 21 -6.13 8.78 7.15
C THR A 21 -5.17 7.60 7.38
N TYR A 22 -3.86 7.81 7.26
CA TYR A 22 -2.86 6.75 7.32
C TYR A 22 -1.68 7.15 8.23
N PRO A 23 -1.18 6.24 9.07
CA PRO A 23 -0.05 6.50 9.95
C PRO A 23 1.28 6.51 9.16
N PRO A 24 2.37 7.09 9.68
CA PRO A 24 3.66 7.17 8.96
C PRO A 24 4.19 5.80 8.53
N GLU A 25 3.94 4.76 9.32
CA GLU A 25 4.30 3.37 9.01
C GLU A 25 3.70 2.88 7.68
N ALA A 26 2.50 3.34 7.33
CA ALA A 26 1.86 3.02 6.05
C ALA A 26 2.62 3.61 4.85
N PHE A 27 3.10 4.84 4.99
CA PHE A 27 3.90 5.52 3.97
C PHE A 27 5.26 4.84 3.79
N GLU A 28 5.90 4.45 4.90
CA GLU A 28 7.15 3.69 4.86
C GLU A 28 6.94 2.34 4.18
N PHE A 29 5.88 1.62 4.55
CA PHE A 29 5.51 0.35 3.94
C PHE A 29 5.28 0.48 2.42
N VAL A 30 4.55 1.51 1.98
CA VAL A 30 4.31 1.74 0.54
C VAL A 30 5.60 2.06 -0.20
N ARG A 31 6.50 2.84 0.40
CA ARG A 31 7.82 3.15 -0.19
C ARG A 31 8.65 1.88 -0.37
N GLU A 32 8.78 1.07 0.68
CA GLU A 32 9.53 -0.18 0.65
C GLU A 32 8.91 -1.18 -0.34
N GLY A 33 7.58 -1.27 -0.39
CA GLY A 33 6.87 -2.12 -1.33
C GLY A 33 6.99 -1.66 -2.77
N LEU A 34 7.06 -0.35 -3.03
CA LEU A 34 7.36 0.19 -4.36
C LEU A 34 8.75 -0.24 -4.80
N GLU A 35 9.78 -0.01 -3.99
CA GLU A 35 11.16 -0.42 -4.28
C GLU A 35 11.26 -1.93 -4.54
N TYR A 36 10.57 -2.73 -3.70
CA TYR A 36 10.45 -4.17 -3.89
C TYR A 36 9.83 -4.53 -5.23
N THR A 37 8.72 -3.88 -5.60
CA THR A 37 8.00 -4.15 -6.85
C THR A 37 8.84 -3.77 -8.07
N VAL A 38 9.49 -2.61 -8.04
CA VAL A 38 10.40 -2.17 -9.10
C VAL A 38 11.55 -3.16 -9.26
N HIS A 39 12.16 -3.60 -8.16
CA HIS A 39 13.24 -4.57 -8.18
C HIS A 39 12.78 -5.95 -8.69
N ALA A 40 11.59 -6.40 -8.30
CA ALA A 40 11.02 -7.67 -8.76
C ALA A 40 10.72 -7.67 -10.26
N ILE A 41 10.28 -6.53 -10.82
CA ILE A 41 9.90 -6.41 -12.23
C ILE A 41 11.11 -6.11 -13.13
N HIS A 42 11.96 -5.15 -12.74
CA HIS A 42 13.07 -4.66 -13.56
C HIS A 42 14.42 -5.27 -13.19
N GLY A 43 14.50 -6.01 -12.08
CA GLY A 43 15.74 -6.60 -11.59
C GLY A 43 16.64 -5.62 -10.81
N PRO A 44 17.88 -6.04 -10.46
CA PRO A 44 18.84 -5.16 -9.80
C PRO A 44 19.19 -3.96 -10.70
N PRO A 45 19.46 -2.78 -10.11
CA PRO A 45 19.96 -1.65 -10.87
C PRO A 45 21.25 -2.08 -11.56
N SER A 46 21.19 -2.23 -12.88
CA SER A 46 22.37 -2.47 -13.70
C SER A 46 22.84 -1.12 -14.19
N ASP A 47 24.14 -0.82 -14.04
CA ASP A 47 24.80 0.42 -14.52
C ASP A 47 24.60 0.72 -16.01
N LEU A 48 23.99 -0.19 -16.77
CA LEU A 48 23.74 -0.08 -18.21
C LEU A 48 22.30 0.32 -18.57
N SER A 49 21.39 0.39 -17.59
CA SER A 49 20.00 0.88 -17.80
C SER A 49 19.85 2.29 -17.23
N ASP A 50 20.59 3.21 -17.85
CA ASP A 50 20.39 4.64 -17.72
C ASP A 50 19.12 5.03 -18.50
N GLY A 51 18.00 5.17 -17.80
CA GLY A 51 16.88 6.00 -18.27
C GLY A 51 15.63 5.33 -18.83
N GLU A 52 15.59 4.02 -19.07
CA GLU A 52 14.36 3.39 -19.60
C GLU A 52 13.44 2.90 -18.47
N ASP A 53 12.43 3.72 -18.19
CA ASP A 53 11.10 3.35 -17.71
C ASP A 53 11.04 2.25 -16.63
N ARG A 54 11.68 2.49 -15.48
CA ARG A 54 11.43 1.72 -14.23
C ARG A 54 10.09 2.12 -13.59
N HIS A 55 9.06 2.22 -14.41
CA HIS A 55 7.72 2.60 -14.01
C HIS A 55 6.88 1.36 -13.76
N VAL A 56 6.27 1.31 -12.59
CA VAL A 56 5.28 0.30 -12.25
C VAL A 56 3.91 0.96 -12.26
N ASN A 57 2.94 0.32 -12.92
CA ASN A 57 1.58 0.82 -12.89
C ASN A 57 0.92 0.52 -11.53
N GLY A 58 -0.19 1.19 -11.24
CA GLY A 58 -0.91 1.02 -9.97
C GLY A 58 -1.32 -0.43 -9.66
N ARG A 59 -1.64 -1.22 -10.70
CA ARG A 59 -1.98 -2.64 -10.56
C ARG A 59 -0.78 -3.49 -10.14
N GLN A 60 0.35 -3.29 -10.80
CA GLN A 60 1.62 -3.96 -10.50
C GLN A 60 2.10 -3.60 -9.11
N LEU A 61 2.03 -2.31 -8.76
CA LEU A 61 2.37 -1.82 -7.43
C LEU A 61 1.46 -2.45 -6.36
N SER A 62 0.15 -2.51 -6.60
CA SER A 62 -0.80 -3.12 -5.67
C SER A 62 -0.49 -4.60 -5.43
N LEU A 63 -0.22 -5.36 -6.50
CA LEU A 63 0.16 -6.77 -6.39
C LEU A 63 1.51 -6.95 -5.69
N GLY A 64 2.50 -6.12 -6.02
CA GLY A 64 3.80 -6.17 -5.36
C GLY A 64 3.75 -5.77 -3.89
N LEU A 65 2.89 -4.81 -3.52
CA LEU A 65 2.60 -4.45 -2.13
C LEU A 65 1.97 -5.61 -1.36
N ARG A 66 1.01 -6.32 -1.97
CA ARG A 66 0.42 -7.53 -1.38
C ARG A 66 1.49 -8.57 -1.09
N ASP A 67 2.32 -8.90 -2.07
CA ASP A 67 3.40 -9.88 -1.93
C ASP A 67 4.45 -9.43 -0.90
N HIS A 68 4.80 -8.14 -0.89
CA HIS A 68 5.69 -7.54 0.11
C HIS A 68 5.09 -7.63 1.53
N ALA A 69 3.81 -7.35 1.67
CA ALA A 69 3.09 -7.43 2.94
C ALA A 69 3.07 -8.85 3.49
N ILE A 70 2.77 -9.83 2.64
CA ILE A 70 2.77 -11.26 2.98
C ILE A 70 4.17 -11.71 3.39
N ARG A 71 5.20 -11.29 2.65
CA ARG A 71 6.59 -11.62 2.97
C ARG A 71 7.02 -11.05 4.33
N ARG A 72 6.57 -9.83 4.67
CA ARG A 72 6.96 -9.13 5.89
C ARG A 72 6.17 -9.55 7.13
N PHE A 73 4.86 -9.71 7.00
CA PHE A 73 3.94 -9.94 8.11
C PHE A 73 3.28 -11.32 8.12
N GLY A 74 3.34 -12.05 7.00
CA GLY A 74 2.73 -13.37 6.86
C GLY A 74 1.24 -13.36 7.17
N LEU A 75 0.80 -14.24 8.06
CA LEU A 75 -0.61 -14.35 8.45
C LEU A 75 -1.15 -13.09 9.17
N MET A 76 -0.27 -12.19 9.62
CA MET A 76 -0.67 -10.95 10.29
C MET A 76 -0.88 -9.79 9.32
N THR A 77 -0.64 -9.97 8.02
CA THR A 77 -0.74 -8.89 7.02
C THR A 77 -2.08 -8.15 7.09
N HIS A 78 -3.20 -8.88 7.10
CA HIS A 78 -4.52 -8.28 7.14
C HIS A 78 -4.72 -7.39 8.38
N SER A 79 -4.29 -7.87 9.55
CA SER A 79 -4.40 -7.14 10.83
C SER A 79 -3.53 -5.88 10.85
N VAL A 80 -2.30 -5.96 10.33
CA VAL A 80 -1.37 -4.82 10.26
C VAL A 80 -1.89 -3.75 9.31
N LEU A 81 -2.32 -4.14 8.10
CA LEU A 81 -2.88 -3.20 7.13
C LEU A 81 -4.17 -2.55 7.67
N SER A 82 -5.05 -3.32 8.29
CA SER A 82 -6.27 -2.78 8.94
C SER A 82 -5.94 -1.80 10.06
N TYR A 83 -4.90 -2.06 10.86
CA TYR A 83 -4.43 -1.13 11.90
C TYR A 83 -3.93 0.19 11.32
N TRP A 84 -3.38 0.16 10.11
CA TRP A 84 -2.99 1.35 9.36
C TRP A 84 -4.13 1.98 8.55
N ASN A 85 -5.37 1.53 8.76
CA ASN A 85 -6.56 2.01 8.06
C ASN A 85 -6.54 1.70 6.54
N ILE A 86 -5.77 0.68 6.13
CA ILE A 86 -5.71 0.16 4.76
C ILE A 86 -6.61 -1.07 4.68
N HIS A 87 -7.74 -0.93 3.99
CA HIS A 87 -8.73 -2.00 3.86
C HIS A 87 -8.87 -2.49 2.42
N ARG A 88 -8.42 -1.69 1.45
CA ARG A 88 -8.57 -1.99 0.02
C ARG A 88 -7.35 -1.55 -0.76
N SER A 89 -7.21 -2.07 -1.98
CA SER A 89 -6.14 -1.65 -2.88
C SER A 89 -6.22 -0.15 -3.21
N ASP A 90 -7.42 0.42 -3.18
CA ASP A 90 -7.71 1.84 -3.32
C ASP A 90 -6.94 2.72 -2.31
N ASP A 91 -6.73 2.21 -1.08
CA ASP A 91 -6.03 2.92 -0.02
C ASP A 91 -4.53 3.06 -0.34
N PHE A 92 -3.93 2.07 -1.01
CA PHE A 92 -2.57 2.20 -1.53
C PHE A 92 -2.47 3.33 -2.55
N GLY A 93 -3.45 3.43 -3.45
CA GLY A 93 -3.53 4.52 -4.41
C GLY A 93 -3.57 5.89 -3.73
N ARG A 94 -4.36 6.03 -2.65
CA ARG A 94 -4.40 7.27 -1.85
C ARG A 94 -3.06 7.61 -1.22
N ILE A 95 -2.38 6.64 -0.61
CA ILE A 95 -1.05 6.84 -0.01
C ILE A 95 -0.03 7.25 -1.06
N VAL A 96 0.03 6.53 -2.20
CA VAL A 96 0.94 6.82 -3.31
C VAL A 96 0.71 8.23 -3.86
N TYR A 97 -0.54 8.61 -4.07
CA TYR A 97 -0.90 9.95 -4.54
C TYR A 97 -0.49 11.03 -3.54
N ALA A 98 -0.72 10.83 -2.25
CA ALA A 98 -0.26 11.75 -1.22
C ALA A 98 1.27 11.91 -1.24
N MET A 99 2.03 10.84 -1.48
CA MET A 99 3.49 10.91 -1.62
C MET A 99 3.93 11.64 -2.90
N ILE A 100 3.21 11.47 -4.01
CA ILE A 100 3.47 12.20 -5.26
C ILE A 100 3.26 13.70 -5.06
N GLU A 101 2.18 14.10 -4.38
CA GLU A 101 1.92 15.51 -4.06
C GLU A 101 3.04 16.13 -3.21
N GLN A 102 3.67 15.34 -2.35
CA GLN A 102 4.84 15.74 -1.55
C GLN A 102 6.17 15.65 -2.32
N ASN A 103 6.17 15.39 -3.64
CA ASN A 103 7.38 15.17 -4.46
C ASN A 103 8.30 14.04 -3.94
N LEU A 104 7.75 13.07 -3.19
CA LEU A 104 8.51 11.89 -2.74
C LEU A 104 8.54 10.79 -3.80
N LEU A 105 7.53 10.74 -4.67
CA LEU A 105 7.40 9.76 -5.76
C LEU A 105 7.15 10.46 -7.09
N SER A 106 7.67 9.89 -8.17
CA SER A 106 7.37 10.33 -9.54
C SER A 106 6.25 9.49 -10.12
N ARG A 107 5.21 10.15 -10.64
CA ARG A 107 4.11 9.50 -11.36
C ARG A 107 4.35 9.54 -12.86
N THR A 108 3.77 8.58 -13.59
CA THR A 108 3.58 8.71 -15.03
C THR A 108 2.25 9.41 -15.30
N ASP A 109 2.14 10.10 -16.44
CA ASP A 109 0.88 10.73 -16.87
C ASP A 109 -0.27 9.73 -17.06
N ARG A 110 0.06 8.44 -17.20
CA ARG A 110 -0.88 7.34 -17.41
C ARG A 110 -1.40 6.71 -16.12
N ASP A 111 -0.71 6.91 -15.00
CA ASP A 111 -1.09 6.31 -13.72
C ASP A 111 -2.29 7.04 -13.14
N ARG A 112 -3.41 6.33 -12.94
CA ARG A 112 -4.61 6.84 -12.29
C ARG A 112 -4.80 6.20 -10.93
N GLN A 113 -5.48 6.91 -10.03
CA GLN A 113 -5.89 6.30 -8.76
C GLN A 113 -6.82 5.11 -8.99
N GLU A 114 -7.57 5.15 -10.10
CA GLU A 114 -8.42 4.07 -10.60
C GLU A 114 -7.65 2.76 -10.87
N ASP A 115 -6.36 2.82 -11.21
CA ASP A 115 -5.53 1.62 -11.42
C ASP A 115 -5.32 0.81 -10.12
N PHE A 116 -5.62 1.42 -8.97
CA PHE A 116 -5.57 0.80 -7.66
C PHE A 116 -6.95 0.30 -7.20
N CYS A 117 -8.03 0.63 -7.89
CA CYS A 117 -9.38 0.26 -7.49
C CYS A 117 -9.66 -1.22 -7.82
N GLY A 118 -10.01 -2.02 -6.81
CA GLY A 118 -10.44 -3.41 -7.00
C GLY A 118 -9.39 -4.32 -7.66
N VAL A 119 -8.10 -4.11 -7.38
CA VAL A 119 -7.02 -4.93 -7.95
C VAL A 119 -7.09 -6.37 -7.42
N PHE A 120 -7.35 -6.49 -6.11
CA PHE A 120 -7.54 -7.75 -5.41
C PHE A 120 -8.40 -7.54 -4.16
N ASP A 121 -9.01 -8.60 -3.67
CA ASP A 121 -9.75 -8.60 -2.42
C ASP A 121 -8.83 -8.95 -1.24
N PHE A 122 -8.88 -8.15 -0.17
CA PHE A 122 -8.00 -8.33 0.99
C PHE A 122 -8.33 -9.60 1.78
N GLU A 123 -9.61 -9.97 1.89
CA GLU A 123 -10.03 -11.16 2.62
C GLU A 123 -9.55 -12.42 1.90
N GLU A 124 -9.65 -12.44 0.57
CA GLU A 124 -9.13 -13.56 -0.24
C GLU A 124 -7.60 -13.59 -0.27
N ALA A 125 -6.97 -12.44 -0.57
CA ALA A 125 -5.53 -12.34 -0.76
C ALA A 125 -4.72 -12.59 0.51
N PHE A 126 -5.26 -12.25 1.67
CA PHE A 126 -4.61 -12.46 2.97
C PHE A 126 -5.23 -13.62 3.76
N SER A 127 -6.01 -14.48 3.10
CA SER A 127 -6.50 -15.71 3.71
C SER A 127 -5.34 -16.65 4.05
N GLY A 128 -5.48 -17.39 5.15
CA GLY A 128 -4.47 -18.37 5.62
C GLY A 128 -3.85 -19.23 4.51
N PRO A 129 -4.63 -19.98 3.72
CA PRO A 129 -4.07 -20.86 2.68
C PRO A 129 -3.33 -20.10 1.57
N VAL A 130 -3.81 -18.93 1.17
CA VAL A 130 -3.16 -18.11 0.12
C VAL A 130 -1.83 -17.56 0.62
N VAL A 131 -1.81 -17.05 1.86
CA VAL A 131 -0.61 -16.56 2.52
C VAL A 131 0.42 -17.67 2.71
N GLU A 132 -0.02 -18.85 3.17
CA GLU A 132 0.86 -20.02 3.31
C GLU A 132 1.47 -20.43 1.97
N GLU A 133 0.66 -20.50 0.90
CA GLU A 133 1.15 -20.81 -0.45
C GLU A 133 2.17 -19.77 -0.95
N ALA A 134 1.89 -18.48 -0.76
CA ALA A 134 2.81 -17.40 -1.12
C ALA A 134 4.14 -17.50 -0.36
N LEU A 135 4.09 -17.78 0.96
CA LEU A 135 5.28 -17.99 1.77
C LEU A 135 6.08 -19.23 1.33
N THR A 136 5.41 -20.30 0.90
CA THR A 136 6.06 -21.48 0.34
C THR A 136 6.81 -21.14 -0.94
N ARG A 137 6.17 -20.47 -1.90
CA ARG A 137 6.81 -20.04 -3.16
C ARG A 137 8.05 -19.18 -2.93
N LEU A 138 7.96 -18.22 -2.00
CA LEU A 138 9.09 -17.35 -1.65
C LEU A 138 10.30 -18.10 -1.07
N ARG A 139 10.07 -19.19 -0.32
CA ARG A 139 11.14 -20.06 0.20
C ARG A 139 11.80 -20.87 -0.90
N GLU A 140 11.03 -21.32 -1.88
CA GLU A 140 11.53 -22.09 -3.03
C GLU A 140 12.38 -21.23 -3.96
N GLU A 141 11.95 -19.99 -4.26
CA GLU A 141 12.73 -19.02 -5.03
C GLU A 141 14.07 -18.67 -4.38
N SER A 142 14.12 -18.67 -3.04
CA SER A 142 15.35 -18.45 -2.28
C SER A 142 16.29 -19.67 -2.31
N SER A 143 15.76 -20.88 -2.52
CA SER A 143 16.53 -22.13 -2.59
C SER A 143 16.99 -22.50 -4.01
N GLY A 144 16.31 -22.01 -5.05
CA GLY A 144 16.58 -22.37 -6.45
C GLY A 144 17.72 -21.60 -7.14
N ARG A 145 18.43 -20.71 -6.43
CA ARG A 145 19.53 -19.90 -6.98
C ARG A 145 20.94 -20.39 -6.57
N GLY A 146 21.03 -21.67 -6.19
CA GLY A 146 22.27 -22.37 -5.84
C GLY A 146 22.93 -23.06 -7.02
#